data_AF-A0A839TSP8-F1
#
_entry.id   AF-A0A839TSP8-F1
#
_cell.length_a   1.000
_cell.length_b   1.000
_cell.length_c   1.000
_cell.angle_alpha   90.00
_cell.angle_beta   90.00
_cell.angle_gamma   90.00
#
_symmetry.space_group_name_H-M   'P 1'
#
loop_
_entity.id
_entity.type
_entity.pdbx_description
1 polymer ?
#
loop_
_entity_poly.entity_id
_entity_poly.type
_entity_poly.pdbx_seq_one_letter_code
_entity_poly.pdbx_strand_id
1 'polypeptide(L)'
;MNEIAEAAGISRASLYLYFRNKEEVFNASILLYGDNLIEEILEGLPSKHLPEEKILYAFEVWSINNFDQSLNSPEVKDVTDSSFSFAQEALDASYSKLEVILASILESRSKSNGIPNSLSSERMAHLLTSALRGFKLVARNSSELRQMIEDLLRVILIS
;
A
#
# COMPACT_ATOMS: atom_id res chain seq x y z
N MET A 1 15.80 11.90 17.04
CA MET A 1 16.11 13.23 16.47
C MET A 1 17.60 13.43 16.26
N ASN A 2 18.47 13.31 17.27
CA ASN A 2 19.92 13.43 17.06
C ASN A 2 20.45 12.45 16.01
N GLU A 3 20.19 11.16 16.20
CA GLU A 3 20.60 10.09 15.28
C GLU A 3 20.02 10.28 13.88
N ILE A 4 18.77 10.74 13.77
CA ILE A 4 18.10 11.02 12.49
C ILE A 4 18.83 12.17 11.76
N ALA A 5 19.15 13.25 12.46
CA ALA A 5 19.84 14.38 11.86
C ALA A 5 21.26 14.01 11.40
N GLU A 6 21.97 13.23 12.22
CA GLU A 6 23.29 12.70 11.91
C GLU A 6 23.27 11.80 10.67
N ALA A 7 22.35 10.82 10.63
CA ALA A 7 22.19 9.92 9.49
C ALA A 7 21.79 10.67 8.20
N ALA A 8 21.01 11.75 8.32
CA ALA A 8 20.62 12.60 7.21
C ALA A 8 21.69 13.64 6.81
N GLY A 9 22.81 13.74 7.54
CA GLY A 9 23.87 14.71 7.26
C GLY A 9 23.47 16.18 7.50
N ILE A 10 22.46 16.43 8.36
CA ILE A 10 21.96 17.78 8.66
C ILE A 10 22.06 18.11 10.15
N SER A 11 21.98 19.41 10.48
CA SER A 11 21.93 19.82 11.88
C SER A 11 20.60 19.44 12.52
N ARG A 12 20.62 19.13 13.83
CA ARG A 12 19.41 18.91 14.62
C ARG A 12 18.46 20.12 14.56
N ALA A 13 19.00 21.34 14.55
CA ALA A 13 18.20 22.56 14.45
C ALA A 13 17.46 22.65 13.11
N SER A 14 18.12 22.27 12.00
CA SER A 14 17.52 22.20 10.67
C SER A 14 16.37 21.19 10.62
N LEU A 15 16.54 20.01 11.24
CA LEU A 15 15.49 19.00 11.28
C LEU A 15 14.24 19.49 12.05
N TYR A 16 14.43 20.24 13.14
CA TYR A 16 13.31 20.82 13.89
C TYR A 16 12.55 21.95 13.19
N LEU A 17 13.10 22.54 12.12
CA LEU A 17 12.35 23.48 11.29
C LEU A 17 11.18 22.80 10.57
N TYR A 18 11.29 21.50 10.31
CA TYR A 18 10.31 20.72 9.56
C TYR A 18 9.50 19.78 10.46
N PHE A 19 10.13 19.20 11.50
CA PHE A 19 9.50 18.19 12.34
C PHE A 19 9.70 18.48 13.83
N ARG A 20 8.60 18.58 14.57
CA ARG A 20 8.61 18.90 16.00
C ARG A 20 9.15 17.75 16.85
N ASN A 21 8.97 16.52 16.39
CA ASN A 21 9.37 15.32 17.11
C ASN A 21 9.66 14.16 16.14
N LYS A 22 10.10 13.02 16.68
CA LYS A 22 10.42 11.82 15.89
C LYS A 22 9.19 11.17 15.24
N GLU A 23 8.00 11.36 15.81
CA GLU A 23 6.75 10.78 15.30
C GLU A 23 6.34 11.49 14.01
N GLU A 24 6.48 12.82 13.95
CA GLU A 24 6.25 13.59 12.72
C GLU A 24 7.22 13.20 11.61
N VAL A 25 8.51 12.95 11.93
CA VAL A 25 9.47 12.42 10.96
C VAL A 25 9.01 11.06 10.45
N PHE A 26 8.57 10.17 11.34
CA PHE A 26 8.12 8.83 10.98
C PHE A 26 6.87 8.85 10.09
N ASN A 27 5.88 9.67 10.42
CA ASN A 27 4.67 9.85 9.62
C ASN A 27 4.98 10.42 8.24
N ALA A 28 5.88 11.40 8.15
CA ALA A 28 6.33 11.94 6.88
C ALA A 28 7.05 10.88 6.04
N SER A 29 7.88 10.03 6.66
CA SER A 29 8.53 8.91 5.97
C SER A 29 7.54 7.87 5.44
N ILE A 30 6.48 7.55 6.20
CA ILE A 30 5.41 6.65 5.72
C ILE A 30 4.73 7.24 4.49
N LEU A 31 4.33 8.51 4.56
CA LEU A 31 3.65 9.19 3.45
C LEU A 31 4.54 9.26 2.21
N LEU A 32 5.81 9.65 2.38
CA LEU A 32 6.79 9.69 1.29
C LEU A 32 6.99 8.32 0.66
N TYR A 33 7.12 7.26 1.48
CA TYR A 33 7.26 5.90 0.98
C TYR A 33 6.00 5.47 0.20
N GLY A 34 4.82 5.72 0.74
CA GLY A 34 3.56 5.48 0.05
C GLY A 34 3.44 6.23 -1.27
N ASP A 35 3.85 7.50 -1.32
CA ASP A 35 3.83 8.33 -2.52
C ASP A 35 4.77 7.79 -3.61
N ASN A 36 5.98 7.36 -3.24
CA ASN A 36 6.90 6.73 -4.19
C ASN A 36 6.32 5.44 -4.79
N LEU A 37 5.64 4.61 -3.98
CA LEU A 37 4.96 3.40 -4.47
C LEU A 37 3.81 3.76 -5.41
N ILE A 38 3.05 4.82 -5.11
CA ILE A 38 1.97 5.30 -5.96
C ILE A 38 2.50 5.77 -7.32
N GLU A 39 3.61 6.53 -7.32
CA GLU A 39 4.28 6.94 -8.56
C GLU A 39 4.70 5.73 -9.40
N GLU A 40 5.37 4.75 -8.80
CA GLU A 40 5.78 3.51 -9.49
C GLU A 40 4.58 2.76 -10.08
N ILE A 41 3.48 2.63 -9.31
CA ILE A 41 2.25 1.99 -9.79
C ILE A 41 1.72 2.73 -11.02
N LEU A 42 1.57 4.05 -10.94
CA LEU A 42 1.03 4.86 -12.03
C LEU A 42 1.88 4.78 -13.30
N GLU A 43 3.21 4.75 -13.17
CA GLU A 43 4.14 4.60 -14.29
C GLU A 43 4.04 3.22 -14.96
N GLY A 44 3.80 2.16 -14.19
CA GLY A 44 3.73 0.80 -14.73
C GLY A 44 2.35 0.40 -15.26
N LEU A 45 1.26 1.04 -14.82
CA LEU A 45 -0.11 0.72 -15.24
C LEU A 45 -0.35 0.71 -16.76
N PRO A 46 0.21 1.64 -17.57
CA PRO A 46 0.03 1.64 -19.03
C PRO A 46 0.51 0.36 -19.72
N SER A 47 1.45 -0.38 -19.11
CA SER A 47 1.98 -1.64 -19.65
C SER A 47 1.07 -2.85 -19.43
N LYS A 48 -0.02 -2.70 -18.67
CA LYS A 48 -0.97 -3.78 -18.32
C LYS A 48 -2.25 -3.62 -19.11
N HIS A 49 -2.75 -4.70 -19.70
CA HIS A 49 -3.90 -4.62 -20.60
C HIS A 49 -5.21 -4.92 -19.88
N LEU A 50 -5.22 -5.95 -19.04
CA LEU A 50 -6.41 -6.40 -18.35
C LEU A 50 -6.56 -5.70 -16.98
N PRO A 51 -7.80 -5.41 -16.51
CA PRO A 51 -8.03 -4.83 -15.19
C PRO A 51 -7.43 -5.65 -14.05
N GLU A 52 -7.52 -6.98 -14.12
CA GLU A 52 -6.93 -7.90 -13.14
C GLU A 52 -5.39 -7.80 -13.10
N GLU A 53 -4.74 -7.64 -14.26
CA GLU A 53 -3.28 -7.44 -14.34
C GLU A 53 -2.87 -6.11 -13.73
N LYS A 54 -3.68 -5.06 -13.92
CA LYS A 54 -3.47 -3.74 -13.32
C LYS A 54 -3.58 -3.77 -11.81
N ILE A 55 -4.62 -4.44 -11.28
CA ILE A 55 -4.84 -4.56 -9.84
C ILE A 55 -3.74 -5.41 -9.20
N LEU A 56 -3.40 -6.56 -9.82
CA LEU A 56 -2.31 -7.40 -9.33
C LEU A 56 -0.99 -6.64 -9.34
N TYR A 57 -0.66 -5.92 -10.42
CA TYR A 57 0.53 -5.09 -10.50
C TYR A 57 0.59 -4.02 -9.39
N ALA A 58 -0.54 -3.35 -9.11
CA ALA A 58 -0.61 -2.40 -8.00
C ALA A 58 -0.27 -3.07 -6.65
N PHE A 59 -0.75 -4.29 -6.40
CA PHE A 59 -0.41 -5.05 -5.20
C PHE A 59 1.02 -5.59 -5.19
N GLU A 60 1.58 -5.92 -6.34
CA GLU A 60 2.98 -6.32 -6.48
C GLU A 60 3.90 -5.21 -5.97
N VAL A 61 3.73 -4.00 -6.51
CA VAL A 61 4.51 -2.83 -6.09
C VAL A 61 4.23 -2.49 -4.63
N TRP A 62 2.96 -2.41 -4.24
CA TRP A 62 2.57 -1.93 -2.90
C TRP A 62 3.04 -2.84 -1.76
N SER A 63 3.09 -4.16 -1.97
CA SER A 63 3.34 -5.09 -0.87
C SER A 63 4.06 -6.37 -1.26
N ILE A 64 3.73 -7.03 -2.37
CA ILE A 64 4.27 -8.38 -2.63
C ILE A 64 5.78 -8.37 -2.90
N ASN A 65 6.27 -7.45 -3.74
CA ASN A 65 7.67 -7.39 -4.15
C ASN A 65 8.63 -7.29 -2.95
N ASN A 66 8.22 -6.56 -1.91
CA ASN A 66 9.03 -6.31 -0.71
C ASN A 66 8.59 -7.16 0.49
N PHE A 67 7.65 -8.10 0.31
CA PHE A 67 7.05 -8.84 1.41
C PHE A 67 8.06 -9.75 2.11
N ASP A 68 8.86 -10.52 1.36
CA ASP A 68 9.83 -11.44 1.96
C ASP A 68 10.92 -10.72 2.74
N GLN A 69 11.37 -9.56 2.24
CA GLN A 69 12.31 -8.70 2.96
C GLN A 69 11.67 -8.16 4.25
N SER A 70 10.42 -7.71 4.17
CA SER A 70 9.65 -7.19 5.30
C SER A 70 9.45 -8.26 6.38
N LEU A 71 9.11 -9.49 5.99
CA LEU A 71 8.84 -10.59 6.90
C LEU A 71 10.09 -11.01 7.70
N ASN A 72 11.26 -10.89 7.09
CA ASN A 72 12.54 -11.30 7.69
C ASN A 72 13.30 -10.15 8.38
N SER A 73 12.80 -8.91 8.32
CA SER A 73 13.41 -7.77 9.01
C SER A 73 12.81 -7.61 10.42
N PRO A 74 13.63 -7.73 11.48
CA PRO A 74 13.21 -7.45 12.85
C PRO A 74 12.62 -6.03 13.01
N GLU A 75 13.19 -5.06 12.30
CA GLU A 75 12.79 -3.66 12.34
C GLU A 75 11.42 -3.43 11.70
N VAL A 76 11.16 -4.10 10.56
CA VAL A 76 9.84 -4.03 9.91
C VAL A 76 8.79 -4.72 10.75
N LYS A 77 9.12 -5.87 11.36
CA LYS A 77 8.22 -6.54 12.30
C LYS A 77 7.89 -5.66 13.48
N ASP A 78 8.88 -4.99 14.07
CA ASP A 78 8.65 -4.04 15.16
C ASP A 78 7.75 -2.90 14.69
N VAL A 79 7.93 -2.34 13.49
CA VAL A 79 7.08 -1.28 12.92
C VAL A 79 5.64 -1.74 12.60
N THR A 80 5.44 -2.99 12.19
CA THR A 80 4.12 -3.53 11.83
C THR A 80 3.35 -4.12 13.02
N ASP A 81 4.06 -4.71 13.99
CA ASP A 81 3.48 -5.25 15.23
C ASP A 81 3.28 -4.15 16.29
N SER A 82 4.09 -3.09 16.24
CA SER A 82 3.85 -1.92 17.07
C SER A 82 2.59 -1.21 16.61
N SER A 83 1.61 -1.28 17.50
CA SER A 83 0.40 -0.46 17.49
C SER A 83 0.75 1.01 17.72
N PHE A 84 1.59 1.60 16.87
CA PHE A 84 1.91 3.02 16.90
C PHE A 84 0.67 3.77 16.42
N SER A 85 -0.24 4.04 17.35
CA SER A 85 -1.45 4.85 17.12
C SER A 85 -1.12 6.16 16.42
N PHE A 86 0.06 6.74 16.69
CA PHE A 86 0.54 7.96 16.03
C PHE A 86 0.76 7.82 14.52
N ALA A 87 0.98 6.61 14.01
CA ALA A 87 1.27 6.33 12.60
C ALA A 87 0.06 5.83 11.80
N GLN A 88 -1.04 5.49 12.48
CA GLN A 88 -2.23 4.94 11.83
C GLN A 88 -2.81 5.89 10.78
N GLU A 89 -2.89 7.18 11.09
CA GLU A 89 -3.42 8.18 10.15
C GLU A 89 -2.56 8.29 8.87
N ALA A 90 -1.24 8.25 9.01
CA ALA A 90 -0.32 8.29 7.86
C ALA A 90 -0.41 7.00 7.01
N LEU A 91 -0.55 5.84 7.65
CA LEU A 91 -0.77 4.57 6.97
C LEU A 91 -2.11 4.59 6.23
N ASP A 92 -3.20 4.97 6.90
CA ASP A 92 -4.53 5.01 6.31
C ASP A 92 -4.59 6.00 5.13
N ALA A 93 -3.99 7.18 5.26
CA ALA A 93 -3.86 8.13 4.16
C ALA A 93 -3.12 7.53 2.95
N SER A 94 -2.07 6.73 3.19
CA SER A 94 -1.32 6.06 2.12
C SER A 94 -2.18 4.99 1.44
N TYR A 95 -2.91 4.17 2.20
CA TYR A 95 -3.83 3.19 1.61
C TYR A 95 -5.00 3.85 0.88
N SER A 96 -5.52 4.98 1.34
CA SER A 96 -6.57 5.72 0.63
C SER A 96 -6.11 6.16 -0.77
N LYS A 97 -4.83 6.53 -0.93
CA LYS A 97 -4.27 6.83 -2.27
C LYS A 97 -4.27 5.60 -3.17
N LEU A 98 -3.90 4.43 -2.64
CA LEU A 98 -3.99 3.17 -3.38
C LEU A 98 -5.44 2.82 -3.75
N GLU A 99 -6.39 2.99 -2.81
CA GLU A 99 -7.81 2.72 -3.04
C GLU A 99 -8.37 3.56 -4.19
N VAL A 100 -7.95 4.83 -4.32
CA VAL A 100 -8.34 5.70 -5.45
C VAL A 100 -7.90 5.10 -6.79
N ILE A 101 -6.68 4.58 -6.88
CA ILE A 101 -6.16 3.93 -8.10
C ILE A 101 -6.97 2.66 -8.41
N LEU A 102 -7.17 1.80 -7.41
CA LEU A 102 -7.92 0.56 -7.57
C LEU A 102 -9.37 0.83 -7.99
N ALA A 103 -10.03 1.82 -7.39
CA ALA A 103 -11.39 2.22 -7.74
C ALA A 103 -11.47 2.69 -9.20
N SER A 104 -10.49 3.46 -9.68
CA SER A 104 -10.43 3.89 -11.08
C SER A 104 -10.30 2.72 -12.07
N ILE A 105 -9.48 1.71 -11.74
CA ILE A 105 -9.33 0.50 -12.56
C ILE A 105 -10.65 -0.29 -12.59
N LEU A 106 -11.29 -0.46 -11.43
CA LEU A 106 -12.56 -1.18 -11.29
C LEU A 106 -13.73 -0.48 -12.00
N GLU A 107 -13.78 0.85 -11.93
CA GLU A 107 -14.80 1.65 -12.63
C GLU A 107 -14.67 1.50 -14.15
N SER A 108 -13.43 1.56 -14.65
CA SER A 108 -13.14 1.38 -16.08
C SER A 108 -13.59 0.01 -16.58
N ARG A 109 -13.39 -1.05 -15.78
CA ARG A 109 -13.87 -2.40 -16.06
C ARG A 109 -15.40 -2.47 -16.11
N SER A 110 -16.10 -1.95 -15.11
CA SER A 110 -17.56 -2.01 -15.05
C SER A 110 -18.21 -1.32 -16.26
N LYS A 111 -17.69 -0.16 -16.66
CA LYS A 111 -18.11 0.53 -17.88
C LYS A 111 -17.92 -0.31 -19.14
N SER A 112 -16.80 -1.02 -19.26
CA SER A 112 -16.50 -1.89 -20.41
C SER A 112 -17.41 -3.13 -20.48
N ASN A 113 -17.81 -3.68 -19.33
CA ASN A 113 -18.61 -4.90 -19.28
C ASN A 113 -20.13 -4.64 -19.44
N GLY A 114 -20.58 -3.39 -19.32
CA GLY A 114 -22.00 -3.03 -19.45
C GLY A 114 -22.91 -3.62 -18.36
N ILE A 115 -22.34 -4.25 -17.34
CA ILE A 115 -23.06 -4.85 -16.21
C ILE A 115 -22.72 -4.02 -14.96
N PRO A 116 -23.73 -3.45 -14.28
CA PRO A 116 -23.52 -2.78 -13.01
C PRO A 116 -23.03 -3.80 -11.97
N ASN A 117 -21.89 -3.54 -11.34
CA ASN A 117 -21.45 -4.34 -10.21
C ASN A 117 -22.45 -4.18 -9.04
N SER A 118 -22.61 -5.22 -8.23
CA SER A 118 -23.45 -5.17 -7.02
C SER A 118 -22.87 -4.23 -5.93
N LEU A 119 -21.58 -3.91 -6.02
CA LEU A 119 -20.84 -2.99 -5.15
C LEU A 119 -20.23 -1.86 -5.97
N SER A 120 -20.09 -0.69 -5.37
CA SER A 120 -19.35 0.42 -6.00
C SER A 120 -17.85 0.12 -6.08
N SER A 121 -17.16 0.73 -7.04
CA SER A 121 -15.72 0.56 -7.24
C SER A 121 -14.90 0.92 -6.00
N GLU A 122 -15.33 1.94 -5.25
CA GLU A 122 -14.69 2.38 -4.01
C GLU A 122 -14.83 1.34 -2.91
N ARG A 123 -16.02 0.74 -2.77
CA ARG A 123 -16.24 -0.34 -1.79
C ARG A 123 -15.44 -1.58 -2.13
N MET A 124 -15.35 -1.93 -3.41
CA MET A 124 -14.52 -3.05 -3.86
C MET A 124 -13.03 -2.77 -3.62
N ALA A 125 -12.54 -1.56 -3.93
CA ALA A 125 -11.17 -1.16 -3.64
C ALA A 125 -10.84 -1.26 -2.15
N HIS A 126 -11.73 -0.75 -1.28
CA HIS A 126 -11.59 -0.83 0.17
C HIS A 126 -11.59 -2.27 0.71
N LEU A 127 -12.42 -3.16 0.13
CA LEU A 127 -12.40 -4.58 0.48
C LEU A 127 -11.08 -5.25 0.10
N LEU A 128 -10.55 -4.94 -1.09
CA LEU A 128 -9.28 -5.48 -1.56
C LEU A 128 -8.11 -5.04 -0.67
N THR A 129 -8.03 -3.76 -0.32
CA THR A 129 -6.97 -3.23 0.56
C THR A 129 -7.09 -3.75 1.99
N SER A 130 -8.32 -3.87 2.51
CA SER A 130 -8.57 -4.47 3.82
C SER A 130 -8.16 -5.94 3.88
N ALA A 131 -8.50 -6.71 2.84
CA ALA A 131 -8.10 -8.11 2.74
C ALA A 131 -6.57 -8.25 2.64
N LEU A 132 -5.89 -7.43 1.83
CA LEU A 132 -4.43 -7.40 1.78
C LEU A 132 -3.82 -7.19 3.16
N ARG A 133 -4.32 -6.23 3.95
CA ARG A 133 -3.82 -5.97 5.30
C ARG A 133 -3.92 -7.23 6.17
N GLY A 134 -5.05 -7.95 6.10
CA GLY A 134 -5.24 -9.22 6.79
C GLY A 134 -4.34 -10.35 6.26
N PHE A 135 -4.17 -10.46 4.94
CA PHE A 135 -3.34 -11.49 4.31
C PHE A 135 -1.87 -11.36 4.72
N LYS A 136 -1.35 -10.13 4.85
CA LYS A 136 0.01 -9.88 5.34
C LYS A 136 0.28 -10.41 6.75
N LEU A 137 -0.76 -10.61 7.57
CA LEU A 137 -0.62 -11.17 8.92
C LEU A 137 -0.44 -12.70 8.93
N VAL A 138 -0.84 -13.38 7.85
CA VAL A 138 -0.91 -14.85 7.82
C VAL A 138 -0.07 -15.48 6.71
N ALA A 139 0.24 -14.74 5.65
CA ALA A 139 1.06 -15.21 4.54
C ALA A 139 2.51 -15.49 5.01
N ARG A 140 3.08 -16.61 4.58
CA ARG A 140 4.42 -17.07 4.99
C ARG A 140 5.53 -16.57 4.08
N ASN A 141 5.18 -16.10 2.88
CA ASN A 141 6.08 -15.54 1.89
C ASN A 141 5.30 -14.78 0.81
N SER A 142 6.02 -14.10 -0.07
CA SER A 142 5.49 -13.27 -1.16
C SER A 142 4.65 -14.09 -2.13
N SER A 143 5.07 -15.33 -2.44
CA SER A 143 4.32 -16.23 -3.32
C SER A 143 2.95 -16.60 -2.75
N GLU A 144 2.85 -16.87 -1.45
CA GLU A 144 1.57 -17.15 -0.78
C GLU A 144 0.69 -15.90 -0.73
N LEU A 145 1.27 -14.73 -0.40
CA LEU A 145 0.54 -13.46 -0.41
C LEU A 145 -0.05 -13.16 -1.79
N ARG A 146 0.75 -13.36 -2.86
CA ARG A 146 0.31 -13.21 -4.24
C ARG A 146 -0.85 -14.13 -4.56
N GLN A 147 -0.74 -15.42 -4.20
CA GLN A 147 -1.79 -16.40 -4.45
C GLN A 147 -3.11 -16.00 -3.76
N MET A 148 -3.05 -15.56 -2.50
CA MET A 148 -4.24 -15.11 -1.76
C MET A 148 -4.93 -13.91 -2.43
N ILE A 149 -4.17 -12.97 -3.00
CA ILE A 149 -4.71 -11.84 -3.75
C ILE A 149 -5.32 -12.29 -5.08
N GLU A 150 -4.64 -13.16 -5.83
CA GLU A 150 -5.16 -13.70 -7.09
C GLU A 150 -6.48 -14.46 -6.86
N ASP A 151 -6.59 -15.26 -5.79
CA ASP A 151 -7.80 -15.97 -5.41
C ASP A 151 -8.94 -15.00 -5.05
N LEU A 152 -8.65 -13.94 -4.31
CA LEU A 152 -9.60 -12.89 -3.98
C LEU A 152 -10.10 -12.16 -5.25
N LEU A 153 -9.20 -11.84 -6.18
CA LEU A 153 -9.57 -11.21 -7.45
C LEU A 153 -10.49 -12.11 -8.27
N ARG A 154 -10.26 -13.42 -8.29
CA ARG A 154 -11.17 -14.37 -8.95
C ARG A 154 -12.57 -14.29 -8.36
N VAL A 155 -12.71 -14.29 -7.03
CA VAL A 155 -14.03 -14.19 -6.37
C VAL A 155 -14.74 -12.87 -6.72
N ILE A 156 -14.01 -11.75 -6.66
CA ILE A 156 -14.56 -10.40 -6.83
C ILE A 156 -14.86 -10.07 -8.30
N LEU A 157 -14.11 -10.61 -9.26
CA LEU A 157 -14.25 -10.29 -10.68
C LEU A 157 -15.14 -11.28 -11.44
N ILE A 158 -15.41 -12.47 -10.89
CA ILE A 158 -16.41 -13.40 -11.45
C ILE A 158 -17.85 -12.96 -11.12
N SER A 159 -18.03 -12.16 -10.06
CA SER A 159 -19.31 -11.56 -9.66
C SER A 159 -19.64 -10.27 -10.42
#